data_AF-A0A920CQE2-F1
#
_entry.id   AF-A0A920CQE2-F1
#
_cell.length_a   1.000
_cell.length_b   1.000
_cell.length_c   1.000
_cell.angle_alpha   90.00
_cell.angle_beta   90.00
_cell.angle_gamma   90.00
#
_symmetry.space_group_name_H-M   'P 1'
#
loop_
_entity.id
_entity.type
_entity.pdbx_description
1 polymer ?
#
loop_
_entity_poly.entity_id
_entity_poly.type
_entity_poly.pdbx_seq_one_letter_code
_entity_poly.pdbx_strand_id
1 'polypeptide(L)'
;MRMKEDHLRNGQLNPGYNVQVGTENQFIIGYSLHQRPTGTRCLIPHLEKVKSQSGLPGTIIADAGYGCPQSAQESSGGRQEPRS
;
A
#
# COMPACT_ATOMS: atom_id res chain seq x y z
N MET A 1 -4.72 8.87 10.44
CA MET A 1 -6.11 8.62 10.91
C MET A 1 -6.35 9.37 12.21
N ARG A 2 -7.62 9.61 12.59
CA ARG A 2 -7.99 10.08 13.93
C ARG A 2 -8.72 8.94 14.63
N MET A 3 -8.09 8.32 15.63
CA MET A 3 -8.76 7.31 16.46
C MET A 3 -9.53 7.99 17.59
N LYS A 4 -10.55 7.31 18.13
CA LYS A 4 -11.42 7.83 19.21
C LYS A 4 -10.58 8.27 20.42
N GLU A 5 -11.14 9.23 21.18
CA GLU A 5 -10.54 9.81 22.38
C GLU A 5 -9.86 8.78 23.30
N ASP A 6 -8.70 9.19 23.79
CA ASP A 6 -7.90 8.39 24.70
C ASP A 6 -8.66 8.09 26.00
N HIS A 7 -8.47 6.89 26.56
CA HIS A 7 -9.18 6.45 27.77
C HIS A 7 -8.92 7.38 28.97
N LEU A 8 -7.82 8.14 28.90
CA LEU A 8 -7.36 9.10 29.89
C LEU A 8 -8.04 10.49 29.79
N ARG A 9 -8.99 10.69 28.87
CA ARG A 9 -9.79 11.94 28.70
C ARG A 9 -8.94 13.22 28.65
N ASN A 10 -7.71 13.13 28.18
CA ASN A 10 -6.76 14.24 28.07
C ASN A 10 -6.94 15.04 26.75
N GLY A 11 -7.97 14.74 25.96
CA GLY A 11 -8.28 15.44 24.70
C GLY A 11 -7.25 15.21 23.58
N GLN A 12 -6.24 14.36 23.81
CA GLN A 12 -5.21 14.05 22.85
C GLN A 12 -5.66 12.85 22.00
N LEU A 13 -5.64 13.01 20.68
CA LEU A 13 -6.04 11.94 19.77
C LEU A 13 -4.92 10.91 19.64
N ASN A 14 -5.27 9.62 19.73
CA ASN A 14 -4.32 8.54 19.52
C ASN A 14 -3.81 8.51 18.06
N PRO A 15 -2.49 8.38 17.83
CA PRO A 15 -1.93 8.31 16.50
C PRO A 15 -2.37 7.02 15.80
N GLY A 16 -3.07 7.14 14.67
CA GLY A 16 -3.52 6.01 13.87
C GLY A 16 -2.75 5.87 12.56
N TYR A 17 -2.26 4.65 12.30
CA TYR A 17 -1.51 4.29 11.10
C TYR A 17 -2.30 3.29 10.25
N ASN A 18 -2.16 3.43 8.94
CA ASN A 18 -2.60 2.46 7.94
C ASN A 18 -1.47 1.50 7.62
N VAL A 19 -1.71 0.21 7.82
CA VAL A 19 -0.79 -0.86 7.41
C VAL A 19 -1.18 -1.31 6.01
N GLN A 20 -0.21 -1.34 5.09
CA GLN A 20 -0.34 -2.04 3.82
C GLN A 20 0.55 -3.26 3.81
N VAL A 21 0.02 -4.35 3.27
CA VAL A 21 0.70 -5.63 3.17
C VAL A 21 0.62 -6.09 1.73
N GLY A 22 1.78 -6.43 1.16
CA GLY A 22 1.91 -7.06 -0.15
C GLY A 22 2.13 -8.55 0.03
N THR A 23 1.40 -9.36 -0.74
CA THR A 23 1.49 -10.81 -0.70
C THR A 23 1.64 -11.40 -2.10
N GLU A 24 2.45 -12.44 -2.24
CA GLU A 24 2.62 -13.20 -3.47
C GLU A 24 2.74 -14.68 -3.13
N ASN A 25 2.03 -15.54 -3.87
CA ASN A 25 2.05 -17.00 -3.66
C ASN A 25 1.80 -17.43 -2.19
N GLN A 26 0.89 -16.73 -1.49
CA GLN A 26 0.58 -16.93 -0.07
C GLN A 26 1.68 -16.52 0.92
N PHE A 27 2.75 -15.88 0.46
CA PHE A 27 3.80 -15.31 1.29
C PHE A 27 3.67 -13.80 1.40
N ILE A 28 4.04 -13.24 2.55
CA ILE A 28 4.17 -11.80 2.74
C ILE A 28 5.51 -11.36 2.13
N ILE A 29 5.45 -10.51 1.11
CA ILE A 29 6.64 -10.01 0.40
C ILE A 29 7.05 -8.60 0.85
N GLY A 30 6.18 -7.90 1.57
CA GLY A 30 6.52 -6.62 2.18
C GLY A 30 5.36 -5.95 2.90
N TYR A 31 5.69 -4.97 3.75
CA TYR A 31 4.70 -4.15 4.44
C TYR A 31 5.16 -2.69 4.54
N SER A 32 4.20 -1.78 4.65
CA SER A 32 4.45 -0.35 4.83
C SER A 32 3.44 0.28 5.78
N LEU A 33 3.88 1.31 6.51
CA LEU A 33 3.09 2.05 7.49
C LEU A 33 2.88 3.47 6.99
N HIS A 34 1.63 3.92 6.96
CA HIS A 34 1.25 5.23 6.45
C HIS A 34 0.43 5.98 7.48
N GLN A 35 0.78 7.23 7.78
CA GLN A 35 -0.02 8.09 8.67
C GLN A 35 -1.27 8.68 7.98
N ARG A 36 -1.42 8.44 6.67
CA ARG A 36 -2.48 9.00 5.84
C ARG A 36 -3.78 8.22 6.00
N PRO A 37 -4.96 8.87 6.06
CA PRO A 37 -6.24 8.19 6.24
C PRO A 37 -6.70 7.39 5.02
N THR A 38 -6.38 7.81 3.80
CA THR A 38 -6.86 7.18 2.57
C THR A 38 -5.77 6.34 1.90
N GLY A 39 -6.09 5.11 1.52
CA GLY A 39 -5.14 4.18 0.86
C GLY A 39 -4.67 4.65 -0.52
N THR A 40 -5.43 5.51 -1.20
CA THR A 40 -5.21 5.86 -2.62
C THR A 40 -3.81 6.40 -2.96
N ARG A 41 -3.13 7.06 -2.01
CA ARG A 41 -1.75 7.57 -2.19
C ARG A 41 -0.67 6.72 -1.53
N CYS A 42 -1.05 5.58 -0.96
CA CYS A 42 -0.16 4.71 -0.21
C CYS A 42 0.37 3.55 -1.08
N LEU A 43 -0.32 3.19 -2.17
CA LEU A 43 0.08 2.08 -3.06
C LEU A 43 1.44 2.31 -3.73
N ILE A 44 1.64 3.46 -4.39
CA ILE A 44 2.90 3.78 -5.09
C ILE A 44 4.12 3.65 -4.14
N PRO A 45 4.16 4.35 -2.98
CA PRO A 45 5.30 4.21 -2.07
C PRO A 45 5.45 2.81 -1.48
N HIS A 46 4.37 2.02 -1.38
CA HIS A 46 4.46 0.63 -0.98
C HIS A 46 5.07 -0.26 -2.07
N LEU A 47 4.67 -0.08 -3.33
CA LEU A 47 5.22 -0.82 -4.46
C LEU A 47 6.70 -0.49 -4.66
N GLU A 48 7.13 0.76 -4.53
CA GLU A 48 8.55 1.14 -4.58
C GLU A 48 9.36 0.42 -3.49
N LYS A 49 8.79 0.34 -2.28
CA LYS A 49 9.43 -0.36 -1.17
C LYS A 49 9.54 -1.86 -1.46
N VAL A 50 8.48 -2.50 -1.94
CA VAL A 50 8.49 -3.93 -2.30
C VAL A 50 9.47 -4.18 -3.46
N LYS A 51 9.46 -3.32 -4.49
CA LYS A 51 10.38 -3.38 -5.64
C LYS A 51 11.84 -3.35 -5.22
N SER A 52 12.20 -2.51 -4.24
CA SER A 52 13.57 -2.41 -3.75
C SER A 52 13.99 -3.58 -2.87
N GLN A 53 13.06 -4.31 -2.26
CA GLN A 53 13.35 -5.44 -1.37
C GLN A 53 13.37 -6.79 -2.09
N SER A 54 12.38 -7.04 -2.95
CA SER A 54 12.11 -8.37 -3.52
C SER A 54 11.74 -8.34 -5.00
N GLY A 55 11.61 -7.16 -5.61
CA GLY A 55 11.06 -7.00 -6.95
C GLY A 55 9.53 -6.91 -6.95
N LEU A 56 8.93 -6.68 -8.12
CA LEU A 56 7.47 -6.62 -8.26
C LEU A 56 6.96 -7.80 -9.08
N PRO A 57 5.79 -8.35 -8.74
CA PRO A 57 5.15 -9.38 -9.54
C PRO A 57 4.68 -8.80 -10.88
N GLY A 58 4.55 -9.67 -11.90
CA GLY A 58 4.11 -9.27 -13.24
C GLY A 58 2.67 -8.76 -13.31
N THR A 59 1.86 -8.99 -12.28
CA THR A 59 0.51 -8.44 -12.14
C THR A 59 0.28 -7.99 -10.71
N ILE A 60 -0.16 -6.74 -10.55
CA ILE A 60 -0.45 -6.14 -9.26
C ILE A 60 -1.96 -6.06 -9.11
N ILE A 61 -2.49 -6.69 -8.06
CA ILE A 61 -3.91 -6.66 -7.71
C ILE A 61 -4.04 -5.88 -6.40
N ALA A 62 -4.94 -4.89 -6.39
CA ALA A 62 -5.21 -4.07 -5.23
C ALA A 62 -6.72 -3.87 -5.07
N ASP A 63 -7.15 -3.49 -3.86
CA ASP A 63 -8.55 -3.16 -3.57
C ASP A 63 -9.08 -1.99 -4.45
N ALA A 64 -10.39 -1.92 -4.65
CA ALA A 64 -11.04 -0.87 -5.44
C ALA A 64 -10.74 0.55 -4.91
N GLY A 65 -10.43 0.70 -3.61
CA GLY A 65 -9.98 1.96 -3.00
C GLY A 65 -8.65 2.50 -3.55
N TYR A 66 -7.93 1.71 -4.34
CA TYR A 66 -6.73 2.10 -5.08
C TYR A 66 -7.01 2.39 -6.56
N GLY A 67 -8.26 2.46 -7.00
CA GLY A 67 -8.62 2.70 -8.40
C GLY A 67 -8.48 4.14 -8.89
N CYS A 68 -7.60 4.97 -8.31
CA CYS A 68 -7.39 6.32 -8.85
C CYS A 68 -6.46 6.29 -10.08
N PRO A 69 -6.55 7.28 -10.98
CA PRO A 69 -5.75 7.31 -12.20
C PRO A 69 -4.24 7.18 -11.94
N GLN A 70 -3.80 7.76 -10.82
CA GLN A 70 -2.39 7.82 -10.44
C GLN A 70 -1.82 6.45 -10.04
N SER A 71 -2.62 5.59 -9.40
CA SER A 71 -2.22 4.21 -9.04
C SER A 71 -2.44 3.22 -10.17
N ALA A 72 -3.42 3.46 -11.05
CA ALA A 72 -3.69 2.61 -12.21
C ALA A 72 -2.49 2.59 -13.18
N GLN A 73 -1.86 3.75 -13.42
CA GLN A 73 -0.68 3.87 -14.28
C GLN A 73 0.49 2.99 -13.79
N GLU A 74 0.75 2.97 -12.49
CA GLU A 74 1.83 2.17 -11.88
C GLU A 74 1.56 0.65 -11.99
N SER A 75 0.29 0.24 -11.84
CA SER A 75 -0.10 -1.18 -11.96
C SER A 75 0.02 -1.73 -13.39
N SER A 76 -0.04 -0.84 -14.39
CA SER A 76 0.04 -1.21 -15.81
C SER A 76 1.47 -1.32 -16.37
N GLY A 77 2.49 -0.89 -15.61
CA GLY A 77 3.89 -0.86 -16.04
C GLY A 77 4.63 -2.21 -16.09
N GLY A 78 3.94 -3.34 -15.84
CA GLY A 78 4.54 -4.66 -15.64
C GLY A 78 4.54 -5.62 -16.84
N ARG A 79 4.04 -5.22 -18.02
CA ARG A 79 3.98 -6.12 -19.19
C ARG A 79 5.36 -6.27 -19.85
N GLN A 80 6.24 -7.07 -19.28
CA GLN A 80 7.37 -7.62 -20.02
C GLN A 80 6.83 -8.69 -20.97
N GLU A 81 6.89 -8.40 -22.28
CA GLU A 81 6.63 -9.41 -23.29
C GLU A 81 7.64 -10.56 -23.17
N PRO A 82 7.23 -11.82 -23.35
CA PRO A 82 8.18 -12.92 -23.42
C PRO A 82 9.09 -12.68 -24.62
N ARG A 83 10.40 -12.49 -24.36
CA ARG A 83 11.40 -12.52 -25.41
C ARG A 83 11.43 -13.94 -25.98
N SER A 84 10.87 -14.08 -27.17
CA SER A 84 10.99 -15.23 -28.07
C SER A 84 12.44 -15.49 -28.48
#